data_AF-A0A524P104-F1
#
_entry.id   AF-A0A524P104-F1
#
_cell.length_a   1.000
_cell.length_b   1.000
_cell.length_c   1.000
_cell.angle_alpha   90.00
_cell.angle_beta   90.00
_cell.angle_gamma   90.00
#
_symmetry.space_group_name_H-M   'P 1'
#
loop_
_entity.id
_entity.type
_entity.pdbx_description
1 polymer ?
#
loop_
_entity_poly.entity_id
_entity_poly.type
_entity_poly.pdbx_seq_one_letter_code
_entity_poly.pdbx_strand_id
1 'polypeptide(L)'
;LSFCAYAGEPDGSWSDSLAVNINHTHIDFDADGSFELFVGPAEPDAPNHFAIGARAVCIISREYYFDREADRLAELHIENTGSIDAPGPETDDSLSTKLEAVTTFVSQTTAMIPPPGSDDPNELGEPFGFEPDGMGWGTPDNVYAMGSFRLAEDEVMVIEGRSPKCCYWGVQTWNHYLQSFDARYHQVSRNSKQVTLDSDGGWTIYVSKHDPGIGNWVSTAGHDEGLVFCRWLLAETMPDRPSSRVVKIASLR
;
A
#
# COMPACT_ATOMS: atom_id res chain seq x y z
N LEU A 1 -11.41 1.18 5.00
CA LEU A 1 -11.17 -0.08 5.72
C LEU A 1 -11.28 -1.25 4.74
N SER A 2 -10.33 -2.16 4.78
CA SER A 2 -10.37 -3.44 4.08
C SER A 2 -9.63 -4.53 4.87
N PHE A 3 -9.92 -5.79 4.55
CA PHE A 3 -9.32 -6.99 5.10
C PHE A 3 -9.01 -7.94 3.95
N CYS A 4 -7.77 -8.39 3.85
CA CYS A 4 -7.37 -9.39 2.88
C CYS A 4 -6.86 -10.61 3.64
N ALA A 5 -7.43 -11.79 3.37
CA ALA A 5 -6.82 -13.04 3.81
C ALA A 5 -5.96 -13.59 2.67
N TYR A 6 -4.76 -14.04 3.02
CA TYR A 6 -3.77 -14.56 2.09
C TYR A 6 -3.50 -16.03 2.38
N ALA A 7 -3.25 -16.79 1.32
CA ALA A 7 -2.90 -18.18 1.39
C ALA A 7 -1.44 -18.42 0.99
N GLY A 8 -0.87 -19.49 1.54
CA GLY A 8 0.52 -19.86 1.35
C GLY A 8 0.90 -21.02 2.27
N GLU A 9 2.20 -21.21 2.43
CA GLU A 9 2.72 -22.15 3.42
C GLU A 9 2.94 -21.43 4.77
N PRO A 10 2.67 -22.07 5.91
CA PRO A 10 2.86 -21.48 7.24
C PRO A 10 4.34 -21.52 7.69
N ASP A 11 5.27 -21.29 6.76
CA ASP A 11 6.72 -21.41 6.93
C ASP A 11 7.46 -20.07 6.82
N GLY A 12 6.71 -18.96 6.87
CA GLY A 12 7.22 -17.60 6.73
C GLY A 12 7.49 -17.16 5.30
N SER A 13 7.16 -17.98 4.29
CA SER A 13 7.20 -17.54 2.90
C SER A 13 6.22 -16.41 2.62
N TRP A 14 6.42 -15.71 1.50
CA TRP A 14 5.36 -14.90 0.92
C TRP A 14 4.11 -15.74 0.64
N SER A 15 2.95 -15.08 0.68
CA SER A 15 1.72 -15.68 0.15
C SER A 15 1.83 -15.88 -1.34
N ASP A 16 1.37 -17.04 -1.80
CA ASP A 16 1.29 -17.39 -3.22
C ASP A 16 -0.06 -17.03 -3.84
N SER A 17 -1.05 -16.65 -3.02
CA SER A 17 -2.40 -16.35 -3.47
C SER A 17 -3.19 -15.51 -2.45
N LEU A 18 -4.17 -14.77 -2.96
CA LEU A 18 -5.17 -14.07 -2.17
C LEU A 18 -6.39 -14.98 -1.94
N ALA A 19 -6.69 -15.30 -0.69
CA ALA A 19 -7.82 -16.16 -0.35
C ALA A 19 -9.16 -15.42 -0.37
N VAL A 20 -9.21 -14.22 0.22
CA VAL A 20 -10.39 -13.34 0.15
C VAL A 20 -9.99 -11.87 0.26
N ASN A 21 -10.70 -11.02 -0.48
CA ASN A 21 -10.60 -9.57 -0.38
C ASN A 21 -11.94 -8.97 0.08
N ILE A 22 -11.92 -8.27 1.21
CA ILE A 22 -13.07 -7.65 1.83
C ILE A 22 -12.77 -6.17 1.94
N ASN A 23 -13.63 -5.30 1.43
CA ASN A 23 -13.50 -3.87 1.64
C ASN A 23 -14.83 -3.31 2.13
N HIS A 24 -14.84 -2.02 2.49
CA HIS A 24 -16.02 -1.37 3.06
C HIS A 24 -17.32 -1.49 2.24
N THR A 25 -17.28 -1.80 0.93
CA THR A 25 -18.50 -2.01 0.13
C THR A 25 -19.08 -3.42 0.27
N HIS A 26 -18.35 -4.34 0.89
CA HIS A 26 -18.79 -5.71 1.17
C HIS A 26 -19.25 -5.89 2.63
N ILE A 27 -19.03 -4.89 3.48
CA ILE A 27 -19.29 -4.98 4.91
C ILE A 27 -20.61 -4.27 5.19
N ASP A 28 -21.55 -4.99 5.78
CA ASP A 28 -22.73 -4.42 6.40
C ASP A 28 -22.32 -3.82 7.75
N PHE A 29 -22.47 -2.50 7.89
CA PHE A 29 -22.20 -1.78 9.12
C PHE A 29 -23.51 -1.48 9.86
N ASP A 30 -23.45 -1.54 11.18
CA ASP A 30 -24.50 -1.02 12.05
C ASP A 30 -24.58 0.52 11.96
N ALA A 31 -25.69 1.08 12.45
CA ALA A 31 -25.94 2.52 12.38
C ALA A 31 -24.93 3.39 13.15
N ASP A 32 -24.24 2.82 14.15
CA ASP A 32 -23.19 3.48 14.92
C ASP A 32 -21.77 3.25 14.35
N GLY A 33 -21.67 2.49 13.26
CA GLY A 33 -20.44 2.14 12.57
C GLY A 33 -19.74 0.87 13.09
N SER A 34 -20.33 0.12 14.03
CA SER A 34 -19.83 -1.22 14.35
C SER A 34 -20.04 -2.19 13.20
N PHE A 35 -19.26 -3.27 13.21
CA PHE A 35 -19.38 -4.38 12.29
C PHE A 35 -18.79 -5.63 12.93
N GLU A 36 -19.25 -6.79 12.49
CA GLU A 36 -18.70 -8.09 12.84
C GLU A 36 -18.42 -8.85 11.54
N LEU A 37 -17.24 -9.47 11.43
CA LEU A 37 -16.85 -10.28 10.28
C LEU A 37 -16.62 -11.72 10.74
N PHE A 38 -17.23 -12.67 10.04
CA PHE A 38 -16.96 -14.09 10.21
C PHE A 38 -16.04 -14.55 9.08
N VAL A 39 -14.87 -15.08 9.43
CA VAL A 39 -13.88 -15.54 8.45
C VAL A 39 -13.57 -17.01 8.73
N GLY A 40 -14.00 -17.90 7.83
CA GLY A 40 -13.96 -19.34 8.09
C GLY A 40 -14.43 -20.20 6.90
N PRO A 41 -14.83 -21.46 7.12
CA PRO A 41 -15.45 -22.31 6.09
C PRO A 41 -16.70 -21.64 5.50
N ALA A 42 -17.00 -21.88 4.23
CA ALA A 42 -18.14 -21.24 3.57
C ALA A 42 -19.48 -21.49 4.29
N GLU A 43 -20.18 -20.41 4.62
CA GLU A 43 -21.55 -20.42 5.13
C GLU A 43 -22.40 -19.51 4.23
N PRO A 44 -23.09 -20.07 3.22
CA PRO A 44 -23.84 -19.29 2.25
C PRO A 44 -24.93 -18.44 2.91
N ASP A 45 -25.15 -17.25 2.36
CA ASP A 45 -26.21 -16.30 2.75
C ASP A 45 -26.10 -15.70 4.17
N ALA A 46 -25.03 -16.02 4.93
CA ALA A 46 -24.74 -15.38 6.20
C ALA A 46 -24.16 -13.96 5.96
N PRO A 47 -24.71 -12.90 6.60
CA PRO A 47 -24.20 -11.55 6.46
C PRO A 47 -22.77 -11.45 6.99
N ASN A 48 -21.93 -10.64 6.34
CA ASN A 48 -20.51 -10.45 6.68
C ASN A 48 -19.70 -11.75 6.89
N HIS A 49 -20.11 -12.85 6.26
CA HIS A 49 -19.41 -14.13 6.32
C HIS A 49 -18.54 -14.34 5.07
N PHE A 50 -17.24 -14.49 5.26
CA PHE A 50 -16.25 -14.57 4.18
C PHE A 50 -15.48 -15.88 4.25
N ALA A 51 -15.58 -16.66 3.17
CA ALA A 51 -14.96 -17.96 3.10
C ALA A 51 -13.44 -17.87 2.95
N ILE A 52 -12.71 -18.68 3.72
CA ILE A 52 -11.27 -18.91 3.56
C ILE A 52 -10.98 -20.41 3.48
N GLY A 53 -9.95 -20.77 2.71
CA GLY A 53 -9.46 -22.14 2.62
C GLY A 53 -8.50 -22.50 3.74
N ALA A 54 -8.21 -23.79 3.90
CA ALA A 54 -7.28 -24.32 4.91
C ALA A 54 -5.83 -23.80 4.78
N ARG A 55 -5.49 -23.21 3.63
CA ARG A 55 -4.17 -22.61 3.37
C ARG A 55 -4.09 -21.13 3.76
N ALA A 56 -5.15 -20.53 4.32
CA ALA A 56 -5.09 -19.14 4.78
C ALA A 56 -4.14 -19.02 5.97
N VAL A 57 -3.13 -18.15 5.84
CA VAL A 57 -2.04 -18.00 6.82
C VAL A 57 -2.04 -16.63 7.50
N CYS A 58 -2.64 -15.62 6.87
CA CYS A 58 -2.58 -14.25 7.35
C CYS A 58 -3.82 -13.47 6.94
N ILE A 59 -4.32 -12.60 7.84
CA ILE A 59 -5.30 -11.57 7.52
C ILE A 59 -4.64 -10.21 7.76
N ILE A 60 -4.63 -9.35 6.75
CA ILE A 60 -4.12 -7.98 6.85
C ILE A 60 -5.28 -7.02 6.72
N SER A 61 -5.50 -6.20 7.75
CA SER A 61 -6.40 -5.04 7.67
C SER A 61 -5.65 -3.83 7.09
N ARG A 62 -6.35 -3.03 6.29
CA ARG A 62 -5.83 -1.77 5.74
C ARG A 62 -6.82 -0.65 5.92
N GLU A 63 -6.30 0.47 6.42
CA GLU A 63 -7.04 1.70 6.61
C GLU A 63 -6.30 2.83 5.89
N TYR A 64 -7.06 3.61 5.13
CA TYR A 64 -6.55 4.72 4.34
C TYR A 64 -7.11 6.00 4.94
N TYR A 65 -6.21 6.91 5.29
CA TYR A 65 -6.52 8.15 5.98
C TYR A 65 -6.16 9.34 5.11
N PHE A 66 -7.04 10.34 5.06
CA PHE A 66 -6.71 11.62 4.45
C PHE A 66 -5.95 12.51 5.44
N ASP A 67 -6.34 12.42 6.72
CA ASP A 67 -5.70 13.10 7.84
C ASP A 67 -5.70 12.18 9.06
N ARG A 68 -4.61 11.42 9.25
CA ARG A 68 -4.51 10.41 10.30
C ARG A 68 -4.63 11.00 11.71
N GLU A 69 -4.27 12.26 11.92
CA GLU A 69 -4.34 12.88 13.25
C GLU A 69 -5.76 13.31 13.61
N ALA A 70 -6.57 13.68 12.60
CA ALA A 70 -7.96 14.08 12.79
C ALA A 70 -8.96 12.92 12.63
N ASP A 71 -8.60 11.88 11.90
CA ASP A 71 -9.46 10.74 11.59
C ASP A 71 -9.62 9.79 12.80
N ARG A 72 -10.78 9.12 12.88
CA ARG A 72 -11.05 8.07 13.89
C ARG A 72 -10.51 6.74 13.39
N LEU A 73 -9.57 6.15 14.13
CA LEU A 73 -9.04 4.82 13.84
C LEU A 73 -10.08 3.72 14.16
N ALA A 74 -10.10 2.64 13.40
CA ALA A 74 -10.86 1.45 13.79
C ALA A 74 -10.25 0.78 15.03
N GLU A 75 -11.11 0.32 15.93
CA GLU A 75 -10.73 -0.55 17.03
C GLU A 75 -11.15 -1.98 16.67
N LEU A 76 -10.18 -2.88 16.55
CA LEU A 76 -10.39 -4.23 16.03
C LEU A 76 -10.05 -5.26 17.11
N HIS A 77 -10.96 -6.21 17.31
CA HIS A 77 -10.75 -7.39 18.14
C HIS A 77 -10.85 -8.65 17.27
N ILE A 78 -10.00 -9.64 17.52
CA ILE A 78 -10.05 -10.93 16.85
C ILE A 78 -10.17 -12.02 17.90
N GLU A 79 -11.13 -12.91 17.72
CA GLU A 79 -11.33 -14.09 18.54
C GLU A 79 -11.48 -15.33 17.67
N ASN A 80 -11.07 -16.47 18.22
CA ASN A 80 -11.36 -17.76 17.63
C ASN A 80 -12.70 -18.25 18.19
N THR A 81 -13.69 -18.41 17.33
CA THR A 81 -15.03 -18.88 17.71
C THR A 81 -15.09 -20.38 17.97
N GLY A 82 -14.05 -21.13 17.56
CA GLY A 82 -13.89 -22.54 17.86
C GLY A 82 -13.28 -22.78 19.25
N SER A 83 -13.59 -23.94 19.83
CA SER A 83 -12.91 -24.40 21.04
C SER A 83 -11.50 -24.87 20.68
N ILE A 84 -10.49 -24.11 21.08
CA ILE A 84 -9.09 -24.54 21.04
C ILE A 84 -8.64 -24.90 22.45
N ASP A 85 -7.94 -26.03 22.58
CA ASP A 85 -7.30 -26.37 23.84
C ASP A 85 -6.22 -25.32 24.15
N ALA A 86 -6.04 -25.03 25.44
CA ALA A 86 -4.94 -24.17 25.87
C ALA A 86 -3.61 -24.75 25.35
N PRO A 87 -2.75 -23.95 24.70
CA PRO A 87 -1.48 -24.45 24.21
C PRO A 87 -0.66 -25.00 25.39
N GLY A 88 -0.05 -26.16 25.20
CA GLY A 88 0.93 -26.70 26.13
C GLY A 88 2.19 -25.82 26.22
N PRO A 89 3.15 -26.18 27.08
CA PRO A 89 4.46 -25.54 27.09
C PRO A 89 5.12 -25.59 25.71
N GLU A 90 5.86 -24.54 25.35
CA GLU A 90 6.68 -24.52 24.14
C GLU A 90 7.66 -25.69 24.14
N THR A 91 7.79 -26.38 23.00
CA THR A 91 8.76 -27.46 22.82
C THR A 91 9.94 -26.98 21.97
N ASP A 92 11.06 -27.71 22.04
CA ASP A 92 12.22 -27.43 21.18
C ASP A 92 11.84 -27.50 19.70
N ASP A 93 10.99 -28.45 19.31
CA ASP A 93 10.51 -28.60 17.93
C ASP A 93 9.66 -27.39 17.49
N SER A 94 8.67 -26.96 18.30
CA SER A 94 7.81 -25.83 17.93
C SER A 94 8.59 -24.51 17.89
N LEU A 95 9.58 -24.35 18.78
CA LEU A 95 10.49 -23.22 18.75
C LEU A 95 11.36 -23.24 17.50
N SER A 96 11.92 -24.40 17.15
CA SER A 96 12.74 -24.56 15.93
C SER A 96 11.95 -24.18 14.68
N THR A 97 10.72 -24.68 14.52
CA THR A 97 9.83 -24.32 13.40
C THR A 97 9.57 -22.82 13.31
N LYS A 98 9.31 -22.15 14.45
CA LYS A 98 9.11 -20.70 14.48
C LYS A 98 10.36 -19.92 14.06
N LEU A 99 11.54 -20.37 14.50
CA LEU A 99 12.81 -19.72 14.14
C LEU A 99 13.15 -19.89 12.65
N GLU A 100 12.86 -21.06 12.08
CA GLU A 100 12.96 -21.31 10.64
C GLU A 100 12.01 -20.38 9.88
N ALA A 101 10.76 -20.25 10.32
CA ALA A 101 9.78 -19.37 9.68
C ALA A 101 10.22 -17.89 9.69
N VAL A 102 10.74 -17.40 10.82
CA VAL A 102 11.30 -16.04 10.90
C VAL A 102 12.50 -15.88 9.94
N THR A 103 13.35 -16.91 9.83
CA THR A 103 14.49 -16.88 8.91
C THR A 103 14.05 -16.80 7.45
N THR A 104 13.06 -17.60 7.05
CA THR A 104 12.45 -17.55 5.72
C THR A 104 11.85 -16.18 5.45
N PHE A 105 11.06 -15.65 6.38
CA PHE A 105 10.41 -14.35 6.25
C PHE A 105 11.40 -13.22 6.02
N VAL A 106 12.46 -13.14 6.84
CA VAL A 106 13.50 -12.12 6.70
C VAL A 106 14.24 -12.28 5.37
N SER A 107 14.62 -13.52 5.02
CA SER A 107 15.34 -13.81 3.77
C SER A 107 14.52 -13.39 2.54
N GLN A 108 13.26 -13.80 2.45
CA GLN A 108 12.43 -13.53 1.28
C GLN A 108 11.97 -12.06 1.21
N THR A 109 11.70 -11.41 2.34
CA THR A 109 11.29 -9.99 2.34
C THR A 109 12.46 -9.10 1.91
N THR A 110 13.68 -9.40 2.36
CA THR A 110 14.87 -8.60 2.02
C THR A 110 15.41 -8.87 0.61
N ALA A 111 15.02 -9.97 -0.02
CA ALA A 111 15.30 -10.27 -1.41
C ALA A 111 14.37 -9.55 -2.41
N MET A 112 13.40 -8.77 -1.93
CA MET A 112 12.44 -8.08 -2.78
C MET A 112 13.14 -7.03 -3.65
N ILE A 113 12.89 -7.09 -4.95
CA ILE A 113 13.28 -6.05 -5.90
C ILE A 113 12.08 -5.16 -6.20
N PRO A 114 12.31 -3.86 -6.49
CA PRO A 114 11.23 -2.99 -6.94
C PRO A 114 10.47 -3.60 -8.12
N PRO A 115 9.13 -3.60 -8.09
CA PRO A 115 8.33 -4.04 -9.23
C PRO A 115 8.62 -3.17 -10.46
N PRO A 116 8.32 -3.67 -11.68
CA PRO A 116 8.65 -2.99 -12.92
C PRO A 116 8.07 -1.56 -12.96
N GLY A 117 8.93 -0.59 -13.26
CA GLY A 117 8.60 0.79 -13.58
C GLY A 117 9.17 1.15 -14.95
N SER A 118 9.46 2.42 -15.20
CA SER A 118 10.33 2.78 -16.33
C SER A 118 11.77 2.31 -16.07
N ASP A 119 12.45 1.84 -17.11
CA ASP A 119 13.89 1.55 -17.07
C ASP A 119 14.72 2.84 -16.94
N ASP A 120 14.15 3.97 -17.36
CA ASP A 120 14.79 5.27 -17.31
C ASP A 120 14.48 5.99 -15.98
N PRO A 121 15.50 6.58 -15.32
CA PRO A 121 15.29 7.33 -14.10
C PRO A 121 14.46 8.59 -14.37
N ASN A 122 13.65 8.97 -13.38
CA ASN A 122 12.73 10.11 -13.42
C ASN A 122 11.54 9.93 -14.38
N GLU A 123 11.21 8.68 -14.73
CA GLU A 123 10.02 8.31 -15.49
C GLU A 123 9.15 7.32 -14.72
N LEU A 124 7.82 7.49 -14.79
CA LEU A 124 6.87 6.50 -14.26
C LEU A 124 6.49 5.50 -15.35
N GLY A 125 6.36 4.23 -14.94
CA GLY A 125 5.82 3.15 -15.78
C GLY A 125 4.30 3.21 -15.94
N GLU A 126 3.78 2.36 -16.82
CA GLU A 126 2.33 2.20 -17.01
C GLU A 126 1.63 1.78 -15.71
N PRO A 127 0.41 2.28 -15.44
CA PRO A 127 -0.35 1.83 -14.29
C PRO A 127 -0.68 0.33 -14.34
N PHE A 128 -0.57 -0.34 -13.19
CA PHE A 128 -0.82 -1.78 -13.06
C PHE A 128 -1.58 -2.09 -11.76
N GLY A 129 -2.43 -3.12 -11.80
CA GLY A 129 -3.14 -3.65 -10.63
C GLY A 129 -2.31 -4.72 -9.90
N PHE A 130 -2.76 -5.10 -8.70
CA PHE A 130 -2.23 -6.28 -8.03
C PHE A 130 -2.99 -7.54 -8.48
N GLU A 131 -2.25 -8.53 -8.99
CA GLU A 131 -2.81 -9.81 -9.42
C GLU A 131 -3.14 -10.70 -8.21
N PRO A 132 -4.38 -11.21 -8.06
CA PRO A 132 -4.78 -12.04 -6.92
C PRO A 132 -3.97 -13.34 -6.75
N ASP A 133 -3.53 -13.94 -7.86
CA ASP A 133 -2.67 -15.13 -7.88
C ASP A 133 -1.17 -14.77 -7.87
N GLY A 134 -0.85 -13.51 -7.57
CA GLY A 134 0.50 -13.01 -7.48
C GLY A 134 1.13 -13.28 -6.12
N MET A 135 2.44 -13.53 -6.13
CA MET A 135 3.25 -13.55 -4.91
C MET A 135 3.21 -12.16 -4.26
N GLY A 136 2.79 -12.06 -3.00
CA GLY A 136 2.68 -10.74 -2.39
C GLY A 136 1.59 -10.56 -1.35
N TRP A 137 1.81 -9.59 -0.47
CA TRP A 137 0.81 -9.05 0.45
C TRP A 137 0.09 -7.84 -0.15
N GLY A 138 -0.17 -7.84 -1.47
CA GLY A 138 -0.83 -6.73 -2.16
C GLY A 138 -2.35 -6.78 -2.01
N THR A 139 -3.02 -5.70 -2.41
CA THR A 139 -4.49 -5.63 -2.40
C THR A 139 -4.98 -5.41 -3.83
N PRO A 140 -5.93 -6.21 -4.33
CA PRO A 140 -6.42 -6.11 -5.71
C PRO A 140 -7.20 -4.81 -5.95
N ASP A 141 -7.71 -4.18 -4.87
CA ASP A 141 -8.40 -2.89 -4.92
C ASP A 141 -7.48 -1.70 -5.26
N ASN A 142 -6.16 -1.88 -5.31
CA ASN A 142 -5.23 -0.81 -5.66
C ASN A 142 -4.72 -0.96 -7.09
N VAL A 143 -4.61 0.19 -7.74
CA VAL A 143 -3.79 0.41 -8.93
C VAL A 143 -2.57 1.25 -8.55
N TYR A 144 -1.44 0.96 -9.17
CA TYR A 144 -0.17 1.60 -8.90
C TYR A 144 0.49 2.10 -10.19
N ALA A 145 1.26 3.17 -10.09
CA ALA A 145 2.24 3.56 -11.12
C ALA A 145 3.53 3.97 -10.39
N MET A 146 4.68 3.54 -10.90
CA MET A 146 5.94 3.64 -10.18
C MET A 146 7.09 4.03 -11.09
N GLY A 147 8.07 4.72 -10.53
CA GLY A 147 9.31 5.08 -11.20
C GLY A 147 10.45 5.27 -10.21
N SER A 148 11.68 5.24 -10.71
CA SER A 148 12.82 5.71 -9.92
C SER A 148 13.00 7.22 -10.10
N PHE A 149 13.61 7.89 -9.13
CA PHE A 149 14.11 9.24 -9.30
C PHE A 149 15.63 9.26 -9.08
N ARG A 150 16.30 10.17 -9.78
CA ARG A 150 17.67 10.59 -9.53
C ARG A 150 17.78 12.08 -9.79
N LEU A 151 18.05 12.85 -8.74
CA LEU A 151 18.00 14.31 -8.75
C LEU A 151 19.24 14.91 -8.13
N ALA A 152 19.81 15.92 -8.78
CA ALA A 152 20.78 16.80 -8.15
C ALA A 152 20.11 17.72 -7.10
N GLU A 153 20.94 18.38 -6.29
CA GLU A 153 20.51 19.31 -5.23
C GLU A 153 19.58 20.43 -5.73
N ASP A 154 19.80 20.90 -6.96
CA ASP A 154 19.07 22.01 -7.59
C ASP A 154 17.98 21.54 -8.58
N GLU A 155 17.66 20.25 -8.56
CA GLU A 155 16.69 19.62 -9.45
C GLU A 155 15.40 19.22 -8.75
N VAL A 156 14.34 19.17 -9.55
CA VAL A 156 13.01 18.76 -9.14
C VAL A 156 12.39 17.93 -10.24
N MET A 157 11.88 16.77 -9.88
CA MET A 157 11.05 15.94 -10.75
C MET A 157 9.62 16.46 -10.64
N VAL A 158 9.09 16.92 -11.77
CA VAL A 158 7.70 17.37 -11.89
C VAL A 158 6.89 16.21 -12.46
N ILE A 159 5.86 15.79 -11.74
CA ILE A 159 4.97 14.70 -12.13
C ILE A 159 3.58 15.29 -12.35
N GLU A 160 3.04 15.09 -13.54
CA GLU A 160 1.74 15.61 -13.96
C GLU A 160 0.82 14.46 -14.32
N GLY A 161 -0.44 14.57 -13.94
CA GLY A 161 -1.42 13.55 -14.24
C GLY A 161 -2.85 13.98 -13.95
N ARG A 162 -3.76 13.03 -14.17
CA ARG A 162 -5.17 13.12 -13.83
C ARG A 162 -5.54 11.83 -13.11
N SER A 163 -6.51 11.90 -12.21
CA SER A 163 -6.96 10.70 -11.49
C SER A 163 -8.42 10.43 -11.80
N PRO A 164 -8.78 9.16 -12.08
CA PRO A 164 -10.17 8.77 -12.18
C PRO A 164 -10.85 8.92 -10.81
N LYS A 165 -12.17 8.84 -10.80
CA LYS A 165 -12.91 8.74 -9.55
C LYS A 165 -12.45 7.48 -8.81
N CYS A 166 -12.07 7.66 -7.55
CA CYS A 166 -11.52 6.63 -6.67
C CYS A 166 -11.77 7.01 -5.21
N CYS A 167 -11.69 6.05 -4.30
CA CYS A 167 -11.88 6.30 -2.87
C CYS A 167 -10.70 7.06 -2.25
N TYR A 168 -9.49 6.81 -2.75
CA TYR A 168 -8.27 7.45 -2.28
C TYR A 168 -7.25 7.44 -3.41
N TRP A 169 -6.44 8.50 -3.50
CA TRP A 169 -5.19 8.43 -4.25
C TRP A 169 -4.10 9.25 -3.57
N GLY A 170 -2.85 8.92 -3.86
CA GLY A 170 -1.71 9.69 -3.38
C GLY A 170 -0.40 9.33 -4.07
N VAL A 171 0.61 10.16 -3.83
CA VAL A 171 1.99 9.99 -4.29
C VAL A 171 2.89 9.93 -3.07
N GLN A 172 3.86 9.00 -3.06
CA GLN A 172 4.81 8.81 -1.95
C GLN A 172 6.21 8.47 -2.46
N THR A 173 7.23 8.94 -1.76
CA THR A 173 8.65 8.64 -2.03
C THR A 173 9.17 7.54 -1.11
N TRP A 174 9.90 6.60 -1.72
CA TRP A 174 10.38 5.36 -1.12
C TRP A 174 11.89 5.21 -1.39
N ASN A 175 12.59 4.45 -0.57
CA ASN A 175 13.95 4.00 -0.87
C ASN A 175 13.93 2.77 -1.80
N HIS A 176 15.10 2.34 -2.28
CA HIS A 176 15.24 1.17 -3.16
C HIS A 176 14.92 -0.16 -2.48
N TYR A 177 14.80 -0.19 -1.14
CA TYR A 177 14.36 -1.34 -0.35
C TYR A 177 12.85 -1.37 -0.14
N LEU A 178 12.09 -0.56 -0.90
CA LEU A 178 10.63 -0.50 -0.84
C LEU A 178 10.08 -0.08 0.52
N GLN A 179 10.76 0.85 1.18
CA GLN A 179 10.32 1.48 2.41
C GLN A 179 9.99 2.93 2.11
N SER A 180 8.85 3.43 2.60
CA SER A 180 8.60 4.87 2.59
C SER A 180 9.73 5.59 3.31
N PHE A 181 10.11 6.77 2.83
CA PHE A 181 10.95 7.65 3.64
C PHE A 181 10.23 8.07 4.93
N ASP A 182 10.95 8.70 5.86
CA ASP A 182 10.45 8.97 7.20
C ASP A 182 9.39 10.10 7.23
N ALA A 183 8.13 9.71 7.15
CA ALA A 183 6.98 10.61 7.19
C ALA A 183 6.82 11.39 8.51
N ARG A 184 7.53 11.01 9.58
CA ARG A 184 7.48 11.72 10.87
C ARG A 184 8.21 13.06 10.84
N TYR A 185 9.19 13.20 9.93
CA TYR A 185 10.05 14.39 9.85
C TYR A 185 10.01 15.06 8.47
N HIS A 186 9.51 14.37 7.45
CA HIS A 186 9.53 14.86 6.07
C HIS A 186 8.15 14.68 5.40
N GLN A 187 7.81 15.62 4.51
CA GLN A 187 6.60 15.51 3.68
C GLN A 187 6.82 14.51 2.53
N VAL A 188 6.93 13.22 2.84
CA VAL A 188 7.28 12.15 1.88
C VAL A 188 6.09 11.65 1.07
N SER A 189 4.88 12.14 1.37
CA SER A 189 3.67 11.79 0.63
C SER A 189 2.67 12.93 0.56
N ARG A 190 1.81 12.90 -0.46
CA ARG A 190 0.61 13.74 -0.58
C ARG A 190 -0.56 12.87 -1.04
N ASN A 191 -1.74 13.08 -0.46
CA ASN A 191 -2.97 12.44 -0.90
C ASN A 191 -3.93 13.42 -1.57
N SER A 192 -5.02 12.91 -2.15
CA SER A 192 -5.99 13.67 -2.92
C SER A 192 -6.68 14.83 -2.19
N LYS A 193 -6.69 14.85 -0.86
CA LYS A 193 -7.21 15.95 -0.05
C LYS A 193 -6.17 17.02 0.28
N GLN A 194 -4.89 16.68 0.14
CA GLN A 194 -3.75 17.56 0.39
C GLN A 194 -3.20 18.21 -0.87
N VAL A 195 -3.57 17.68 -2.04
CA VAL A 195 -3.12 18.17 -3.35
C VAL A 195 -4.09 19.23 -3.86
N THR A 196 -3.56 20.40 -4.19
CA THR A 196 -4.28 21.41 -4.97
C THR A 196 -4.32 20.99 -6.43
N LEU A 197 -5.52 20.86 -6.99
CA LEU A 197 -5.73 20.52 -8.40
C LEU A 197 -5.61 21.76 -9.30
N ASP A 198 -5.21 21.52 -10.54
CA ASP A 198 -5.22 22.50 -11.62
C ASP A 198 -6.67 22.85 -12.02
N SER A 199 -6.86 23.97 -12.74
CA SER A 199 -8.20 24.47 -13.10
C SER A 199 -9.02 23.50 -13.96
N ASP A 200 -8.35 22.60 -14.67
CA ASP A 200 -8.95 21.57 -15.51
C ASP A 200 -9.14 20.24 -14.75
N GLY A 201 -8.80 20.17 -13.46
CA GLY A 201 -8.87 18.96 -12.63
C GLY A 201 -7.65 18.05 -12.70
N GLY A 202 -6.57 18.46 -13.39
CA GLY A 202 -5.27 17.82 -13.30
C GLY A 202 -4.59 18.03 -11.95
N TRP A 203 -3.46 17.37 -11.76
CA TRP A 203 -2.57 17.63 -10.63
C TRP A 203 -1.13 17.64 -11.08
N THR A 204 -0.34 18.43 -10.35
CA THR A 204 1.11 18.50 -10.47
C THR A 204 1.75 18.26 -9.10
N ILE A 205 2.69 17.31 -9.02
CA ILE A 205 3.50 16.99 -7.84
C ILE A 205 4.95 17.36 -8.13
N TYR A 206 5.62 17.94 -7.14
CA TYR A 206 7.03 18.33 -7.22
C TYR A 206 7.84 17.47 -6.25
N VAL A 207 8.72 16.62 -6.77
CA VAL A 207 9.60 15.77 -5.96
C VAL A 207 11.01 16.35 -5.95
N SER A 208 11.50 16.73 -4.77
CA SER A 208 12.84 17.31 -4.60
C SER A 208 13.35 17.15 -3.17
N LYS A 209 14.66 17.37 -2.98
CA LYS A 209 15.34 17.28 -1.69
C LYS A 209 14.83 18.32 -0.69
N HIS A 210 14.75 19.56 -1.16
CA HIS A 210 14.30 20.71 -0.40
C HIS A 210 12.99 21.26 -0.95
N ASP A 211 12.20 21.87 -0.08
CA ASP A 211 10.97 22.57 -0.47
C ASP A 211 11.34 23.72 -1.42
N PRO A 212 10.91 23.67 -2.70
CA PRO A 212 11.20 24.75 -3.64
C PRO A 212 10.38 26.02 -3.35
N GLY A 213 9.42 25.97 -2.43
CA GLY A 213 8.43 27.01 -2.13
C GLY A 213 7.18 26.90 -3.00
N ILE A 214 6.89 25.70 -3.52
CA ILE A 214 5.83 25.44 -4.50
C ILE A 214 4.84 24.44 -3.91
N GLY A 215 3.55 24.62 -4.21
CA GLY A 215 2.49 23.73 -3.74
C GLY A 215 2.69 22.27 -4.17
N ASN A 216 2.06 21.34 -3.46
CA ASN A 216 2.10 19.88 -3.73
C ASN A 216 3.51 19.25 -3.71
N TRP A 217 4.45 19.86 -3.00
CA TRP A 217 5.79 19.30 -2.81
C TRP A 217 5.77 17.99 -2.02
N VAL A 218 6.61 17.05 -2.46
CA VAL A 218 6.94 15.77 -1.82
C VAL A 218 8.47 15.67 -1.67
N SER A 219 8.93 15.42 -0.46
CA SER A 219 10.35 15.38 -0.12
C SER A 219 11.00 14.04 -0.50
N THR A 220 12.25 14.08 -0.96
CA THR A 220 13.12 12.88 -1.04
C THR A 220 13.82 12.57 0.29
N ALA A 221 13.51 13.30 1.37
CA ALA A 221 14.13 13.18 2.68
C ALA A 221 15.67 13.25 2.64
N GLY A 222 16.24 14.04 1.73
CA GLY A 222 17.68 14.19 1.60
C GLY A 222 18.36 13.18 0.65
N HIS A 223 17.61 12.28 0.02
CA HIS A 223 18.18 11.29 -0.91
C HIS A 223 18.27 11.84 -2.33
N ASP A 224 19.38 11.53 -3.00
CA ASP A 224 19.61 11.89 -4.41
C ASP A 224 18.94 10.88 -5.36
N GLU A 225 18.69 9.65 -4.90
CA GLU A 225 18.00 8.60 -5.64
C GLU A 225 17.03 7.80 -4.77
N GLY A 226 16.01 7.22 -5.41
CA GLY A 226 14.98 6.44 -4.75
C GLY A 226 13.84 6.11 -5.70
N LEU A 227 12.65 5.88 -5.15
CA LEU A 227 11.44 5.52 -5.88
C LEU A 227 10.34 6.54 -5.61
N VAL A 228 9.46 6.71 -6.60
CA VAL A 228 8.19 7.42 -6.46
C VAL A 228 7.05 6.48 -6.81
N PHE A 229 5.99 6.56 -6.02
CA PHE A 229 4.89 5.61 -6.03
C PHE A 229 3.56 6.36 -6.05
N CYS A 230 2.80 6.21 -7.13
CA CYS A 230 1.42 6.65 -7.24
C CYS A 230 0.49 5.49 -6.92
N ARG A 231 -0.60 5.76 -6.18
CA ARG A 231 -1.59 4.75 -5.78
C ARG A 231 -2.99 5.29 -5.96
N TRP A 232 -3.89 4.45 -6.48
CA TRP A 232 -5.32 4.70 -6.55
C TRP A 232 -6.07 3.51 -5.95
N LEU A 233 -6.87 3.76 -4.92
CA LEU A 233 -7.70 2.77 -4.25
C LEU A 233 -9.12 2.82 -4.81
N LEU A 234 -9.63 1.68 -5.27
CA LEU A 234 -10.96 1.52 -5.84
C LEU A 234 -11.21 2.52 -6.98
N ALA A 235 -10.27 2.59 -7.91
CA ALA A 235 -10.41 3.40 -9.12
C ALA A 235 -11.51 2.83 -10.02
N GLU A 236 -12.46 3.68 -10.45
CA GLU A 236 -13.56 3.28 -11.33
C GLU A 236 -13.07 2.89 -12.74
N THR A 237 -11.91 3.40 -13.15
CA THR A 237 -11.23 3.04 -14.40
C THR A 237 -9.73 2.95 -14.17
N MET A 238 -9.00 2.28 -15.07
CA MET A 238 -7.54 2.33 -15.09
C MET A 238 -7.10 3.80 -15.24
N PRO A 239 -6.23 4.33 -14.35
CA PRO A 239 -5.65 5.66 -14.52
C PRO A 239 -4.79 5.72 -15.79
N ASP A 240 -4.63 6.92 -16.35
CA ASP A 240 -3.61 7.17 -17.36
C ASP A 240 -2.22 7.22 -16.72
N ARG A 241 -1.18 6.89 -17.49
CA ARG A 241 0.21 7.02 -17.04
C ARG A 241 0.55 8.48 -16.74
N PRO A 242 0.99 8.82 -15.51
CA PRO A 242 1.50 10.15 -15.22
C PRO A 242 2.74 10.46 -16.05
N SER A 243 2.84 11.67 -16.58
CA SER A 243 4.06 12.15 -17.24
C SER A 243 5.01 12.75 -16.21
N SER A 244 6.31 12.64 -16.46
CA SER A 244 7.30 13.28 -15.61
C SER A 244 8.46 13.88 -16.41
N ARG A 245 9.10 14.88 -15.80
CA ARG A 245 10.32 15.51 -16.32
C ARG A 245 11.15 16.08 -15.16
N VAL A 246 12.44 16.26 -15.38
CA VAL A 246 13.32 16.97 -14.45
C VAL A 246 13.54 18.40 -14.93
N VAL A 247 13.43 19.36 -14.04
CA VAL A 247 13.78 20.76 -14.29
C VAL A 247 14.67 21.30 -13.17
N LYS A 248 15.31 22.45 -13.40
CA LYS A 248 15.99 23.17 -12.33
C LYS A 248 14.98 23.89 -11.45
N ILE A 249 15.20 23.90 -10.14
CA ILE A 249 14.33 24.63 -9.18
C ILE A 249 14.20 26.12 -9.58
N ALA A 250 15.28 26.70 -10.12
CA ALA A 250 15.30 28.09 -10.56
C ALA A 250 14.32 28.40 -11.70
N SER A 251 13.91 27.42 -12.53
CA SER A 251 12.95 27.64 -13.62
C SER A 251 11.48 27.59 -13.18
N LEU A 252 11.21 27.28 -11.92
CA LEU A 252 9.86 27.23 -11.36
C LEU A 252 9.48 28.52 -10.59
N ARG A 253 10.36 29.50 -10.55
CA ARG A 253 10.21 30.77 -9.82
C ARG A 253 10.06 31.96 -10.76
#